data_AF-A0A967V0G6-F1
#
_entry.id   AF-A0A967V0G6-F1
#
_cell.length_a   1.000
_cell.length_b   1.000
_cell.length_c   1.000
_cell.angle_alpha   90.00
_cell.angle_beta   90.00
_cell.angle_gamma   90.00
#
_symmetry.space_group_name_H-M   'P 1'
#
loop_
_entity.id
_entity.type
_entity.pdbx_description
1 polymer ?
#
loop_
_entity_poly.entity_id
_entity_poly.type
_entity_poly.pdbx_seq_one_letter_code
_entity_poly.pdbx_strand_id
1 'polypeptide(L)'
;MKSAHQLSKSLTAIDGKGYGAYKSIAGSYDFDDYILHVDHVQGDPFAAPSRLRAVLAADVARVPSDLIAPLVRKDAAADFLNRQLAGELAGVSRNRGSGKSGIIRILRPRQCILER
;
A
#
# COMPACT_ATOMS: atom_id res chain seq x y z
N MET A 1 11.91 2.36 -13.70
CA MET A 1 11.04 2.71 -12.55
C MET A 1 10.66 4.18 -12.70
N LYS A 2 9.43 4.58 -12.37
CA LYS A 2 9.04 6.01 -12.39
C LYS A 2 9.39 6.64 -11.03
N SER A 3 9.51 7.96 -10.91
CA SER A 3 9.73 8.61 -9.61
C SER A 3 8.41 9.01 -8.92
N ALA A 4 8.46 9.28 -7.62
CA ALA A 4 7.36 9.87 -6.86
C ALA A 4 6.84 11.18 -7.50
N HIS A 5 7.74 12.02 -8.01
CA HIS A 5 7.38 13.26 -8.72
C HIS A 5 6.59 12.98 -10.01
N GLN A 6 6.98 11.95 -10.77
CA GLN A 6 6.24 11.54 -11.96
C GLN A 6 4.84 11.03 -11.61
N LEU A 7 4.68 10.27 -10.51
CA LEU A 7 3.35 9.87 -10.04
C LEU A 7 2.49 11.08 -9.68
N SER A 8 3.04 12.03 -8.91
CA SER A 8 2.35 13.27 -8.55
C SER A 8 1.88 14.03 -9.78
N LYS A 9 2.76 14.24 -10.76
CA LYS A 9 2.42 14.90 -12.03
C LYS A 9 1.33 14.15 -12.80
N SER A 10 1.40 12.81 -12.86
CA SER A 10 0.34 12.00 -13.47
C SER A 10 -1.00 12.16 -12.76
N LEU A 11 -1.03 12.15 -11.43
CA LEU A 11 -2.25 12.34 -10.64
C LEU A 11 -2.86 13.73 -10.87
N THR A 12 -2.06 14.80 -10.86
CA THR A 12 -2.53 16.15 -11.19
C THR A 12 -3.10 16.23 -12.60
N ALA A 13 -2.47 15.55 -13.58
CA ALA A 13 -2.95 15.52 -14.96
C ALA A 13 -4.22 14.66 -15.17
N ILE A 14 -4.63 13.86 -14.18
CA ILE A 14 -5.88 13.07 -14.21
C ILE A 14 -7.06 13.89 -13.70
N ASP A 15 -6.82 14.98 -12.98
CA ASP A 15 -7.89 15.80 -12.45
C ASP A 15 -8.85 16.29 -13.56
N GLY A 16 -10.15 16.18 -13.31
CA GLY A 16 -11.21 16.45 -14.30
C GLY A 16 -11.38 15.41 -15.41
N LYS A 17 -10.53 14.37 -15.52
CA LYS A 17 -10.69 13.30 -16.52
C LYS A 17 -11.64 12.20 -16.03
N GLY A 18 -12.16 11.43 -16.99
CA GLY A 18 -12.97 10.25 -16.71
C GLY A 18 -12.20 9.19 -15.90
N TYR A 19 -12.93 8.40 -15.12
CA TYR A 19 -12.36 7.45 -14.15
C TYR A 19 -11.33 6.47 -14.74
N GLY A 20 -11.53 6.03 -15.98
CA GLY A 20 -10.60 5.13 -16.68
C GLY A 20 -9.17 5.66 -16.81
N ALA A 21 -8.96 6.97 -16.68
CA ALA A 21 -7.63 7.59 -16.71
C ALA A 21 -6.71 7.09 -15.58
N TYR A 22 -7.26 6.64 -14.44
CA TYR A 22 -6.47 6.05 -13.36
C TYR A 22 -5.72 4.78 -13.80
N LYS A 23 -6.17 4.05 -14.83
CA LYS A 23 -5.42 2.86 -15.30
C LYS A 23 -3.98 3.20 -15.74
N SER A 24 -3.72 4.45 -16.12
CA SER A 24 -2.38 4.93 -16.49
C SER A 24 -1.39 5.00 -15.32
N ILE A 25 -1.87 5.00 -14.07
CA ILE A 25 -1.00 5.01 -12.88
C ILE A 25 -0.52 3.61 -12.47
N ALA A 26 -0.90 2.56 -13.20
CA ALA A 26 -0.35 1.23 -12.98
C ALA A 26 1.17 1.23 -13.22
N GLY A 27 1.92 0.57 -12.36
CA GLY A 27 3.38 0.50 -12.45
C GLY A 27 4.08 0.61 -11.10
N SER A 28 5.39 0.85 -11.15
CA SER A 28 6.26 0.94 -9.96
C SER A 28 6.92 2.31 -9.90
N TYR A 29 6.90 2.89 -8.71
CA TYR A 29 7.35 4.24 -8.42
C TYR A 29 8.36 4.23 -7.29
N ASP A 30 9.50 4.86 -7.53
CA ASP A 30 10.58 5.03 -6.57
C ASP A 30 10.30 6.26 -5.69
N PHE A 31 10.23 6.03 -4.38
CA PHE A 31 10.06 7.04 -3.33
C PHE A 31 11.34 7.19 -2.49
N ASP A 32 12.48 6.77 -3.03
CA ASP A 32 13.82 6.77 -2.42
C ASP A 32 13.95 5.74 -1.29
N ASP A 33 13.13 5.84 -0.25
CA ASP A 33 13.13 4.90 0.90
C ASP A 33 12.37 3.61 0.61
N TYR A 34 11.48 3.64 -0.39
CA TYR A 34 10.63 2.51 -0.75
C TYR A 34 10.17 2.55 -2.19
N ILE A 35 9.77 1.39 -2.71
CA ILE A 35 9.14 1.27 -4.02
C ILE A 35 7.63 1.09 -3.82
N LEU A 36 6.84 2.00 -4.36
CA LEU A 36 5.38 1.89 -4.43
C LEU A 36 4.97 1.21 -5.74
N HIS A 37 4.39 0.03 -5.63
CA HIS A 37 3.75 -0.68 -6.73
C HIS A 37 2.24 -0.42 -6.73
N VAL A 38 1.73 -0.04 -7.90
CA VAL A 38 0.30 0.01 -8.21
C VAL A 38 -0.03 -1.21 -9.07
N ASP A 39 -0.33 -2.34 -8.42
CA ASP A 39 -0.48 -3.63 -9.08
C ASP A 39 -1.83 -3.76 -9.81
N HIS A 40 -2.87 -3.16 -9.24
CA HIS A 40 -4.20 -3.16 -9.83
C HIS A 40 -4.85 -1.81 -9.60
N VAL A 41 -5.43 -1.26 -10.66
CA VAL A 41 -6.28 -0.07 -10.58
C VAL A 41 -7.72 -0.50 -10.82
N GLN A 42 -8.59 -0.13 -9.89
CA GLN A 42 -10.02 -0.37 -9.99
C GLN A 42 -10.61 0.24 -11.29
N GLY A 43 -11.54 -0.49 -11.93
CA GLY A 43 -12.09 -0.10 -13.23
C GLY A 43 -13.09 1.06 -13.16
N ASP A 44 -13.79 1.19 -12.03
CA ASP A 44 -14.80 2.19 -11.72
C ASP A 44 -14.87 2.41 -10.19
N PRO A 45 -15.60 3.43 -9.68
CA PRO A 45 -15.69 3.73 -8.25
C PRO A 45 -16.29 2.63 -7.34
N PHE A 46 -16.98 1.65 -7.92
CA PHE A 46 -17.72 0.60 -7.23
C PHE A 46 -17.05 -0.78 -7.35
N ALA A 47 -16.07 -0.92 -8.24
CA ALA A 47 -15.28 -2.13 -8.41
C ALA A 47 -14.46 -2.51 -7.17
N ALA A 48 -13.80 -3.67 -7.23
CA ALA A 48 -12.82 -4.06 -6.23
C ALA A 48 -11.73 -2.96 -6.14
N PRO A 49 -11.28 -2.63 -4.92
CA PRO A 49 -10.34 -1.52 -4.73
C PRO A 49 -9.01 -1.77 -5.42
N SER A 50 -8.33 -0.68 -5.78
CA SER A 50 -6.95 -0.73 -6.25
C SER A 50 -6.05 -1.48 -5.26
N ARG A 51 -5.10 -2.26 -5.77
CA ARG A 51 -4.11 -2.99 -4.97
C ARG A 51 -2.76 -2.33 -5.08
N LEU A 52 -2.19 -2.01 -3.92
CA LEU A 52 -0.90 -1.35 -3.80
C LEU A 52 0.02 -2.22 -2.94
N ARG A 53 1.32 -2.18 -3.23
CA ARG A 53 2.38 -2.71 -2.35
C ARG A 53 3.45 -1.66 -2.16
N ALA A 54 3.91 -1.48 -0.93
CA ALA A 54 5.14 -0.74 -0.64
C ALA A 54 6.22 -1.75 -0.28
N VAL A 55 7.34 -1.71 -0.98
CA VAL A 55 8.49 -2.60 -0.75
C VAL A 55 9.64 -1.76 -0.26
N LEU A 56 10.14 -2.11 0.92
CA LEU A 56 11.28 -1.46 1.56
C LEU A 56 12.41 -2.48 1.69
N ALA A 57 13.64 -2.00 1.54
CA ALA A 57 14.80 -2.82 1.88
C ALA A 57 14.88 -2.98 3.41
N ALA A 58 15.35 -4.14 3.88
CA ALA A 58 15.34 -4.49 5.30
C ALA A 58 16.23 -3.57 6.15
N ASP A 59 17.31 -3.07 5.57
CA ASP A 59 18.22 -2.08 6.15
C ASP A 59 17.54 -0.71 6.32
N VAL A 60 16.78 -0.25 5.33
CA VAL A 60 15.97 0.97 5.42
C VAL A 60 14.90 0.84 6.50
N ALA A 61 14.23 -0.31 6.54
CA ALA A 61 13.23 -0.61 7.56
C ALA A 61 13.82 -0.81 8.97
N ARG A 62 15.17 -0.91 9.08
CA ARG A 62 15.92 -1.13 10.33
C ARG A 62 15.39 -2.31 11.14
N VAL A 63 14.90 -3.34 10.46
CA VAL A 63 14.39 -4.55 11.12
C VAL A 63 15.59 -5.42 11.51
N PRO A 64 15.78 -5.74 12.80
CA PRO A 64 16.87 -6.60 13.25
C PRO A 64 16.88 -7.94 12.50
N SER A 65 18.06 -8.39 12.08
CA SER A 65 18.20 -9.63 11.29
C SER A 65 17.74 -10.87 12.06
N ASP A 66 17.85 -10.87 13.39
CA ASP A 66 17.40 -11.96 14.25
C ASP A 66 15.88 -12.08 14.34
N LEU A 67 15.12 -11.06 13.91
CA LEU A 67 13.66 -11.12 13.74
C LEU A 67 13.26 -11.67 12.36
N ILE A 68 14.15 -11.67 11.37
CA ILE A 68 13.85 -12.11 10.01
C ILE A 68 14.39 -13.51 9.73
N ALA A 69 15.50 -13.89 10.36
CA ALA A 69 16.20 -15.13 10.02
C ALA A 69 15.41 -16.41 10.40
N PRO A 70 14.87 -16.58 11.62
CA PRO A 70 14.03 -17.74 11.93
C PRO A 70 12.60 -17.55 11.43
N LEU A 71 12.02 -18.57 10.78
CA LEU A 71 10.67 -18.52 10.20
C LEU A 71 9.60 -18.06 11.22
N VAL A 72 9.59 -18.64 12.43
CA VAL A 72 8.65 -18.27 13.50
C VAL A 72 8.78 -16.79 13.88
N ARG A 73 10.00 -16.26 13.94
CA ARG A 73 10.22 -14.84 14.28
C ARG A 73 9.83 -13.94 13.13
N LYS A 74 10.09 -14.35 11.89
CA LYS A 74 9.68 -13.64 10.68
C LYS A 74 8.16 -13.51 10.62
N ASP A 75 7.43 -14.59 10.88
CA ASP A 75 5.97 -14.58 10.89
C ASP A 75 5.42 -13.70 12.00
N ALA A 76 6.00 -13.78 13.20
CA ALA A 76 5.63 -12.91 14.32
C ALA A 76 5.92 -11.43 14.03
N ALA A 77 7.07 -11.10 13.43
CA ALA A 77 7.45 -9.74 13.06
C ALA A 77 6.55 -9.19 11.95
N ALA A 78 6.25 -9.99 10.92
CA ALA A 78 5.34 -9.62 9.84
C ALA A 78 3.90 -9.38 10.37
N ASP A 79 3.39 -10.26 11.25
CA ASP A 79 2.09 -10.08 11.88
C ASP A 79 2.05 -8.81 12.75
N PHE A 80 3.10 -8.56 13.54
CA PHE A 80 3.24 -7.34 14.34
C PHE A 80 3.20 -6.07 13.46
N LEU A 81 4.03 -6.01 12.42
CA LEU A 81 4.08 -4.87 11.49
C LEU A 81 2.74 -4.67 10.78
N ASN A 82 2.06 -5.75 10.38
CA ASN A 82 0.74 -5.65 9.76
C ASN A 82 -0.32 -5.10 10.73
N ARG A 83 -0.28 -5.47 12.02
CA ARG A 83 -1.16 -4.88 13.04
C ARG A 83 -0.90 -3.40 13.25
N GLN A 84 0.36 -2.99 13.33
CA GLN A 84 0.74 -1.58 13.46
C GLN A 84 0.24 -0.78 12.25
N LEU A 85 0.53 -1.24 11.04
CA LEU A 85 0.08 -0.60 9.81
C LEU A 85 -1.45 -0.54 9.72
N ALA A 86 -2.16 -1.59 10.14
CA ALA A 86 -3.62 -1.58 10.19
C ALA A 86 -4.18 -0.54 11.16
N GLY A 87 -3.50 -0.30 12.29
CA GLY A 87 -3.83 0.75 13.25
C GLY A 87 -3.63 2.14 12.67
N GLU A 88 -2.44 2.41 12.11
CA GLU A 88 -2.10 3.69 11.47
C GLU A 88 -3.06 4.01 10.31
N LEU A 89 -3.34 3.02 9.45
CA LEU A 89 -4.28 3.18 8.34
C LEU A 89 -5.71 3.46 8.82
N ALA A 90 -6.13 2.93 9.97
CA ALA A 90 -7.44 3.22 10.53
C ALA A 90 -7.58 4.69 10.94
N GLY A 91 -6.50 5.36 11.35
CA GLY A 91 -6.50 6.78 11.69
C GLY A 91 -6.60 7.72 10.48
N VAL A 92 -6.06 7.32 9.32
CA VAL A 92 -6.04 8.15 8.10
C VAL A 92 -7.15 7.82 7.09
N SER A 93 -7.67 6.60 7.14
CA SER A 93 -8.69 6.09 6.22
C SER A 93 -10.06 6.68 6.55
N ARG A 94 -10.54 7.58 5.68
CA ARG A 94 -11.85 8.22 5.80
C ARG A 94 -12.48 8.37 4.43
N ASN A 95 -13.81 8.34 4.37
CA ASN A 95 -14.49 8.61 3.11
C ASN A 95 -14.21 10.05 2.66
N ARG A 96 -13.76 10.22 1.42
CA ARG A 96 -13.43 11.51 0.80
C ARG A 96 -14.20 11.77 -0.49
N GLY A 97 -15.23 10.99 -0.79
CA GLY A 97 -16.00 11.16 -2.02
C GLY A 97 -17.12 10.13 -2.17
N SER A 98 -17.45 9.82 -3.42
CA SER A 98 -18.44 8.79 -3.73
C SER A 98 -17.90 7.38 -3.47
N GLY A 99 -18.79 6.46 -3.10
CA GLY A 99 -18.46 5.06 -2.87
C GLY A 99 -17.47 4.87 -1.72
N LYS A 100 -16.33 4.22 -2.01
CA LYS A 100 -15.24 3.92 -1.05
C LYS A 100 -14.02 4.81 -1.25
N SER A 101 -14.20 5.98 -1.86
CA SER A 101 -13.11 6.94 -2.10
C SER A 101 -12.45 7.36 -0.79
N GLY A 102 -11.11 7.34 -0.74
CA GLY A 102 -10.35 7.71 0.47
C GLY A 102 -10.25 6.61 1.53
N ILE A 103 -10.89 5.45 1.31
CA ILE A 103 -10.74 4.29 2.18
C ILE A 103 -9.44 3.56 1.82
N ILE A 104 -8.55 3.43 2.82
CA ILE A 104 -7.29 2.70 2.72
C ILE A 104 -7.34 1.59 3.75
N ARG A 105 -7.04 0.37 3.34
CA ARG A 105 -7.12 -0.78 4.24
C ARG A 105 -6.07 -1.82 3.90
N ILE A 106 -5.58 -2.45 4.95
CA ILE A 106 -4.85 -3.71 4.90
C ILE A 106 -5.65 -4.75 5.68
N LEU A 107 -5.31 -6.03 5.54
CA LEU A 107 -5.91 -7.08 6.34
C LEU A 107 -5.68 -6.78 7.83
N ARG A 108 -6.75 -6.77 8.63
CA ARG A 108 -6.66 -6.71 10.10
C ARG A 108 -6.55 -8.11 10.68
N PRO A 109 -5.41 -8.51 11.24
CA PRO A 109 -5.28 -9.82 11.90
C PRO A 109 -6.21 -9.94 13.11
N ARG A 110 -6.65 -11.18 13.39
CA ARG A 110 -7.38 -11.53 14.63
C ARG A 110 -6.40 -12.03 15.68
N GLN A 111 -6.83 -12.88 16.62
CA GLN A 111 -5.98 -13.37 17.71
C GLN A 111 -4.83 -14.27 17.23
N CYS A 112 -4.97 -14.93 16.08
CA CYS A 112 -3.95 -15.84 15.56
C CYS A 112 -2.85 -15.09 14.78
N ILE A 113 -1.60 -15.51 15.01
CA ILE A 113 -0.43 -15.20 14.19
C ILE A 113 -0.37 -16.26 13.08
N LEU A 114 -0.42 -15.82 11.82
CA LEU A 114 -0.42 -16.69 10.63
C LEU A 114 0.53 -16.11 9.59
N GLU A 115 1.16 -16.99 8.81
CA GLU A 115 1.89 -16.63 7.59
C GLU A 115 0.92 -16.03 6.54
N ARG A 116 1.33 -14.97 5.84
CA ARG A 116 0.49 -14.20 4.90
C ARG A 116 1.28 -13.60 3.75
#